data_AF-A0A2G2KZD1-F1
#
_entry.id   AF-A0A2G2KZD1-F1
#
_cell.length_a   1.000
_cell.length_b   1.000
_cell.length_c   1.000
_cell.angle_alpha   90.00
_cell.angle_beta   90.00
_cell.angle_gamma   90.00
#
_symmetry.space_group_name_H-M   'P 1'
#
loop_
_entity.id
_entity.type
_entity.pdbx_description
1 polymer ?
#
loop_
_entity_poly.entity_id
_entity_poly.type
_entity_poly.pdbx_seq_one_letter_code
_entity_poly.pdbx_strand_id
1 'polypeptide(L)' 'MASISVRKIDDNILKKIKLQAVHHGVSMEEEVRYILTEAVKSNEKLSHAVTKIFSSCNNKPLIIPKREINEPIEF' A
#
# COMPACT_ATOMS: atom_id res chain seq x y z
N MET A 1 6.15 -18.39 -2.86
CA MET A 1 6.75 -17.06 -3.03
C MET A 1 6.73 -16.73 -4.51
N ALA A 2 6.21 -15.58 -4.90
CA ALA A 2 6.35 -15.12 -6.28
C ALA A 2 7.80 -14.67 -6.50
N SER A 3 8.40 -15.03 -7.63
CA SER A 3 9.74 -14.61 -8.01
C SER A 3 9.69 -13.85 -9.33
N ILE A 4 10.51 -12.79 -9.43
CA ILE A 4 10.67 -11.99 -10.63
C ILE A 4 12.14 -12.05 -11.01
N SER A 5 12.41 -12.38 -12.27
CA SER A 5 13.77 -12.34 -12.84
C SER A 5 13.82 -11.23 -13.88
N VAL A 6 14.65 -10.22 -13.62
CA VAL A 6 14.90 -9.12 -14.56
C VAL A 6 16.21 -9.40 -15.28
N ARG A 7 16.15 -9.58 -16.60
CA ARG A 7 17.33 -9.80 -17.45
C ARG A 7 17.73 -8.49 -18.13
N LYS A 8 19.01 -8.36 -18.47
CA LYS A 8 19.57 -7.19 -19.18
C LYS A 8 19.30 -5.86 -18.46
N ILE A 9 19.36 -5.87 -17.12
CA ILE A 9 19.35 -4.64 -16.34
C ILE A 9 20.64 -3.87 -16.57
N ASP A 10 20.55 -2.55 -16.70
CA ASP A 10 21.72 -1.69 -16.84
C ASP A 10 22.61 -1.81 -15.59
N ASP A 11 23.92 -2.01 -15.79
CA ASP A 11 24.88 -2.21 -14.70
C ASP A 11 24.95 -1.02 -13.73
N ASN A 12 24.71 0.19 -14.21
CA ASN A 12 24.65 1.38 -13.36
C ASN A 12 23.40 1.36 -12.47
N ILE A 13 22.27 0.87 -12.98
CA ILE A 13 21.06 0.68 -12.17
C ILE A 13 21.34 -0.37 -11.09
N LEU A 14 21.96 -1.50 -11.47
CA LEU A 14 22.30 -2.56 -10.53
C LEU A 14 23.22 -2.04 -9.40
N LYS A 15 24.23 -1.22 -9.73
CA LYS A 15 25.12 -0.58 -8.75
C LYS A 15 24.36 0.36 -7.81
N LYS A 16 23.44 1.16 -8.33
CA LYS A 16 22.62 2.08 -7.51
C LYS A 16 21.75 1.31 -6.51
N ILE A 17 21.10 0.23 -6.94
CA ILE A 17 20.28 -0.62 -6.04
C ILE A 17 21.16 -1.22 -4.93
N LYS A 18 22.37 -1.69 -5.25
CA LYS A 18 23.31 -2.19 -4.21
C LYS A 18 23.66 -1.12 -3.18
N LEU A 19 23.98 0.08 -3.63
CA LEU A 19 24.32 1.19 -2.73
C LEU A 19 23.13 1.58 -1.85
N GLN A 20 21.91 1.63 -2.42
CA GLN A 20 20.69 1.90 -1.66
C GLN A 20 20.42 0.83 -0.60
N ALA A 21 20.55 -0.45 -0.96
CA ALA A 21 20.37 -1.57 -0.02
C ALA A 21 21.35 -1.48 1.17
N VAL A 22 22.63 -1.17 0.90
CA VAL A 22 23.64 -0.95 1.95
C VAL A 22 23.26 0.24 2.84
N HIS A 23 22.83 1.35 2.24
CA HIS A 23 22.42 2.54 2.97
C HIS A 23 21.19 2.28 3.87
N HIS A 24 20.22 1.51 3.39
CA HIS A 24 19.04 1.13 4.16
C HIS A 24 19.29 -0.03 5.15
N GLY A 25 20.47 -0.66 5.10
CA GLY A 25 20.81 -1.81 5.97
C GLY A 25 20.00 -3.07 5.65
N VAL A 26 19.57 -3.24 4.40
CA VAL A 26 18.74 -4.38 3.95
C VAL A 26 19.44 -5.16 2.84
N SER A 27 18.92 -6.35 2.52
CA SER A 27 19.42 -7.13 1.39
C SER A 27 19.06 -6.46 0.06
N MET A 28 19.79 -6.80 -1.00
CA MET A 28 19.47 -6.30 -2.34
C MET A 28 18.08 -6.74 -2.81
N GLU A 29 17.65 -7.95 -2.43
CA GLU A 29 16.31 -8.46 -2.73
C GLU A 29 15.23 -7.62 -2.03
N GLU A 30 15.44 -7.28 -0.76
CA GLU A 30 14.52 -6.44 0.01
C GLU A 30 14.40 -5.04 -0.60
N GLU A 31 15.52 -4.44 -0.98
CA GLU A 31 15.54 -3.12 -1.62
C GLU A 31 14.74 -3.12 -2.94
N VAL A 32 14.93 -4.15 -3.77
CA VAL A 32 14.15 -4.32 -5.01
C VAL A 32 12.67 -4.48 -4.70
N ARG A 33 12.33 -5.23 -3.65
CA ARG A 33 10.93 -5.40 -3.23
C ARG A 33 10.32 -4.08 -2.76
N TYR A 34 11.06 -3.28 -2.00
CA TYR A 34 10.64 -1.95 -1.57
C TYR A 34 10.39 -1.04 -2.77
N ILE A 35 11.34 -0.94 -3.70
CA ILE A 35 11.22 -0.14 -4.93
C ILE A 35 9.99 -0.55 -5.74
N LEU A 36 9.80 -1.85 -5.96
CA LEU A 36 8.64 -2.36 -6.70
C LEU A 36 7.34 -2.06 -5.96
N THR A 37 7.31 -2.23 -4.64
CA THR A 37 6.14 -1.95 -3.81
C THR A 37 5.75 -0.47 -3.90
N GLU A 38 6.70 0.44 -3.76
CA GLU A 38 6.46 1.88 -3.91
C GLU A 38 6.05 2.25 -5.34
N ALA A 39 6.63 1.61 -6.35
CA ALA A 39 6.29 1.88 -7.75
C ALA A 39 4.86 1.42 -8.11
N VAL A 40 4.37 0.33 -7.51
CA VAL A 40 3.03 -0.21 -7.79
C VAL A 40 1.96 0.25 -6.80
N LYS A 41 2.34 0.87 -5.68
CA LYS A 41 1.38 1.51 -4.76
C LYS A 41 0.58 2.54 -5.54
N SER A 42 -0.67 2.20 -5.86
CA SER A 42 -1.58 3.11 -6.54
C SER A 42 -1.73 4.37 -5.69
N ASN A 43 -1.59 5.53 -6.32
CA ASN A 43 -1.83 6.82 -5.68
C ASN A 43 -3.33 7.07 -5.42
N GLU A 44 -4.22 6.07 -5.53
CA GLU A 44 -5.56 6.13 -4.95
C GLU A 44 -5.42 6.06 -3.43
N LYS A 45 -5.10 7.23 -2.90
CA LYS A 45 -5.30 7.60 -1.51
C LYS A 45 -6.69 7.15 -1.11
N LEU A 46 -6.85 6.66 0.12
CA LEU A 46 -8.15 6.28 0.68
C LEU A 46 -9.23 7.35 0.43
N SER A 47 -8.83 8.63 0.38
CA SER A 47 -9.68 9.74 -0.03
C SER A 47 -10.30 9.58 -1.42
N HIS A 48 -9.56 9.13 -2.44
CA HIS A 48 -10.09 8.93 -3.79
C HIS A 48 -11.09 7.78 -3.85
N ALA A 49 -10.86 6.70 -3.10
CA ALA A 49 -11.80 5.61 -2.95
C ALA A 49 -13.10 6.06 -2.24
N VAL A 50 -12.95 6.81 -1.15
CA VAL A 50 -14.09 7.42 -0.43
C VAL A 50 -14.86 8.35 -1.37
N THR A 51 -14.19 9.26 -2.08
CA THR A 51 -14.85 10.16 -3.02
C THR A 51 -15.56 9.41 -4.13
N LYS A 52 -14.98 8.36 -4.72
CA LYS A 52 -15.62 7.55 -5.77
C LYS A 52 -16.87 6.81 -5.27
N ILE A 53 -16.87 6.33 -4.03
CA ILE A 53 -17.99 5.61 -3.44
C ILE A 53 -19.13 6.58 -3.08
N PHE A 54 -18.77 7.72 -2.49
CA PHE A 54 -19.74 8.66 -1.95
C PHE A 54 -20.08 9.80 -2.91
N SER A 55 -19.44 9.91 -4.08
CA SER A 55 -19.73 10.97 -5.08
C SER A 55 -21.14 10.91 -5.65
N SER A 56 -21.77 9.73 -5.65
CA SER A 56 -23.17 9.54 -6.08
C SER A 56 -24.17 9.80 -4.96
N CYS A 57 -23.72 9.93 -3.71
CA CYS A 57 -24.56 10.28 -2.58
C CYS A 57 -24.76 11.81 -2.59
N ASN A 58 -25.77 12.28 -3.31
CA ASN A 58 -26.19 13.69 -3.40
C ASN A 58 -26.58 14.29 -2.02
N ASN A 59 -25.60 14.50 -1.12
CA ASN A 59 -25.75 15.10 0.21
C ASN A 59 -26.90 14.52 1.05
N LYS A 60 -27.21 13.23 0.87
CA LYS A 60 -28.22 12.56 1.70
C LYS A 60 -27.68 12.47 3.13
N PRO A 61 -28.47 12.85 4.16
CA PRO A 61 -28.03 12.73 5.53
C PRO A 61 -27.77 11.25 5.85
N LEU A 62 -26.59 10.97 6.43
CA LEU A 62 -26.27 9.65 6.94
C LEU A 62 -27.14 9.41 8.19
N ILE A 63 -28.14 8.55 8.07
CA ILE A 63 -28.98 8.16 9.21
C ILE A 63 -28.14 7.20 10.06
N ILE A 64 -27.60 7.69 11.16
CA ILE A 64 -26.85 6.89 12.12
C ILE A 64 -27.88 6.09 12.95
N PRO A 65 -27.88 4.75 12.92
CA PRO A 65 -28.81 3.96 13.72
C PRO A 65 -28.51 4.19 15.21
N LYS A 66 -29.56 4.12 16.03
CA LYS A 66 -29.41 4.17 17.49
C LYS A 66 -28.51 3.02 17.93
N ARG A 67 -27.46 3.31 18.68
CA ARG A 67 -26.55 2.29 19.20
C ARG A 67 -27.30 1.37 20.15
N GLU A 68 -27.24 0.07 19.89
CA GLU A 68 -27.69 -0.95 20.82
C GLU A 68 -26.61 -1.17 21.87
N ILE A 69 -27.01 -1.19 23.14
CA ILE A 69 -26.12 -1.51 24.25
C ILE A 69 -26.10 -3.03 24.31
N ASN A 70 -25.00 -3.64 23.88
CA ASN A 70 -24.81 -5.07 24.06
C ASN A 70 -24.41 -5.31 25.53
N GLU A 71 -25.00 -6.34 26.12
CA GLU A 71 -24.57 -6.81 27.42
C GLU A 71 -23.12 -7.33 27.34
N PRO A 72 -22.32 -7.16 28.41
CA PRO A 72 -20.97 -7.71 28.44
C PRO A 72 -20.98 -9.21 28.16
N ILE A 73 -20.04 -9.69 27.36
CA ILE A 73 -19.82 -11.13 27.20
C ILE A 73 -19.28 -11.63 28.54
N GLU A 74 -20.04 -12.50 29.21
CA GLU A 74 -19.55 -13.21 30.40
C GLU A 74 -18.50 -14.25 29.97
N PHE A 75 -17.34 -14.22 30.60
CA PHE A 75 -16.24 -15.18 30.41
C PHE A 75 -16.13 -16.12 31.60
#